data_AF-A0A0B2SLK5-F1
#
_entry.id   AF-A0A0B2SLK5-F1
#
_cell.length_a   1.000
_cell.length_b   1.000
_cell.length_c   1.000
_cell.angle_alpha   90.00
_cell.angle_beta   90.00
_cell.angle_gamma   90.00
#
_symmetry.space_group_name_H-M   'P 1'
#
loop_
_entity.id
_entity.type
_entity.pdbx_description
1 polymer ?
#
loop_
_entity_poly.entity_id
_entity_poly.type
_entity_poly.pdbx_seq_one_letter_code
_entity_poly.pdbx_strand_id
1 'polypeptide(L)'
;MARGVGDLDMENRKAEEWASQLQCWSLYLLNCFACKDRSLDLICKKVFLKYLCDMWGGLINHTSPAGVGLVRILCYSKVGRKNIAELPKVVNTLGNLSRSSDDWQYIGIYCLLLLLKDPDDWQYIEIELTRLSNLFCVFKMINGVLCMME
;
A
#
# COMPACT_ATOMS: atom_id res chain seq x y z
N MET A 1 -41.60 -13.03 -16.16
CA MET A 1 -41.37 -12.87 -14.70
C MET A 1 -39.87 -12.78 -14.48
N ALA A 2 -39.35 -11.59 -14.16
CA ALA A 2 -37.96 -11.35 -13.75
C ALA A 2 -37.91 -10.27 -12.65
N ARG A 3 -38.96 -10.21 -11.82
CA ARG A 3 -39.19 -9.15 -10.83
C ARG A 3 -38.45 -9.32 -9.51
N GLY A 4 -37.61 -10.36 -9.36
CA GLY A 4 -36.89 -10.66 -8.12
C GLY A 4 -35.36 -10.75 -8.24
N VAL A 5 -34.80 -10.93 -9.45
CA VAL A 5 -33.34 -11.06 -9.64
C VAL A 5 -32.67 -9.69 -9.64
N GLY A 6 -33.27 -8.69 -10.30
CA GLY A 6 -32.72 -7.33 -10.35
C GLY A 6 -32.77 -6.57 -9.02
N ASP A 7 -33.59 -7.01 -8.06
CA ASP A 7 -33.67 -6.41 -6.73
C ASP A 7 -32.51 -6.91 -5.84
N LEU A 8 -32.26 -8.22 -5.84
CA LEU A 8 -31.12 -8.83 -5.15
C LEU A 8 -29.76 -8.34 -5.66
N ASP A 9 -29.60 -8.18 -6.98
CA ASP A 9 -28.36 -7.65 -7.56
C ASP A 9 -28.12 -6.19 -7.14
N MET A 10 -29.19 -5.41 -7.01
CA MET A 10 -29.11 -4.02 -6.55
C MET A 10 -28.77 -3.94 -5.05
N GLU A 11 -29.35 -4.81 -4.22
CA GLU A 11 -29.03 -4.91 -2.80
C GLU A 11 -27.58 -5.35 -2.57
N ASN A 12 -27.10 -6.35 -3.32
CA ASN A 12 -25.71 -6.80 -3.26
C ASN A 12 -24.74 -5.69 -3.62
N ARG A 13 -25.00 -4.95 -4.71
CA ARG A 13 -24.15 -3.82 -5.10
C ARG A 13 -24.10 -2.74 -4.02
N LYS A 14 -25.24 -2.42 -3.39
CA LYS A 14 -25.25 -1.50 -2.24
C LYS A 14 -24.39 -2.07 -1.11
N ALA A 15 -24.57 -3.33 -0.72
CA ALA A 15 -23.78 -3.94 0.33
C ALA A 15 -22.25 -3.83 0.06
N GLU A 16 -21.82 -4.06 -1.18
CA GLU A 16 -20.42 -3.90 -1.60
C GLU A 16 -19.91 -2.45 -1.52
N GLU A 17 -20.73 -1.48 -1.94
CA GLU A 17 -20.42 -0.05 -1.84
C GLU A 17 -20.26 0.38 -0.37
N TRP A 18 -21.18 -0.06 0.50
CA TRP A 18 -21.12 0.20 1.94
C TRP A 18 -19.88 -0.44 2.60
N ALA A 19 -19.58 -1.69 2.24
CA ALA A 19 -18.37 -2.37 2.72
C ALA A 19 -17.09 -1.61 2.30
N SER A 20 -17.04 -1.14 1.05
CA SER A 20 -15.91 -0.37 0.52
C SER A 20 -15.72 0.97 1.25
N GLN A 21 -16.81 1.68 1.55
CA GLN A 21 -16.76 2.94 2.32
C GLN A 21 -16.31 2.70 3.76
N LEU A 22 -16.85 1.68 4.43
CA LEU A 22 -16.45 1.33 5.80
C LEU A 22 -14.97 0.98 5.88
N GLN A 23 -14.46 0.23 4.90
CA GLN A 23 -13.04 -0.08 4.78
C GLN A 23 -12.20 1.20 4.62
N CYS A 24 -12.59 2.13 3.74
CA CYS A 24 -11.93 3.42 3.57
C CYS A 24 -11.87 4.23 4.87
N TRP A 25 -13.00 4.38 5.57
CA TRP A 25 -13.04 5.13 6.83
C TRP A 25 -12.22 4.46 7.93
N SER A 26 -12.24 3.13 7.99
CA SER A 26 -11.43 2.38 8.94
C SER A 26 -9.94 2.60 8.69
N LEU A 27 -9.50 2.53 7.43
CA LEU A 27 -8.10 2.80 7.07
C LEU A 27 -7.71 4.25 7.31
N TYR A 28 -8.60 5.21 7.06
CA TYR A 28 -8.38 6.61 7.39
C TYR A 28 -8.19 6.83 8.89
N LEU A 29 -9.02 6.19 9.72
CA LEU A 29 -8.87 6.23 11.17
C LEU A 29 -7.50 5.66 11.61
N LEU A 30 -7.09 4.52 11.05
CA LEU A 30 -5.77 3.94 11.31
C LEU A 30 -4.64 4.87 10.87
N ASN A 31 -4.78 5.56 9.73
CA ASN A 31 -3.82 6.59 9.30
C ASN A 31 -3.69 7.70 10.34
N CYS A 32 -4.80 8.17 10.94
CA CYS A 32 -4.77 9.19 11.98
C CYS A 32 -4.06 8.74 13.28
N PHE A 33 -4.05 7.45 13.58
CA PHE A 33 -3.26 6.89 14.69
C PHE A 33 -1.79 6.77 14.30
N ALA A 34 -1.51 6.15 13.15
CA ALA A 34 -0.16 5.89 12.68
C ALA A 34 0.64 7.18 12.43
N CYS A 35 0.02 8.26 11.92
CA CYS A 35 0.72 9.54 11.69
C CYS A 35 1.15 10.25 12.99
N LYS A 36 0.67 9.79 14.15
CA LYS A 36 1.05 10.27 15.48
C LYS A 36 1.88 9.25 16.25
N ASP A 37 2.43 8.26 15.55
CA ASP A 37 3.16 7.10 16.11
C ASP A 37 2.37 6.34 17.19
N ARG A 38 1.03 6.37 17.12
CA ARG A 38 0.16 5.67 18.08
C ARG A 38 -0.24 4.30 17.57
N SER A 39 -0.30 3.34 18.49
CA SER A 39 -0.78 1.97 18.23
C SER A 39 0.00 1.23 17.13
N LEU A 40 1.25 1.63 16.86
CA LEU A 40 2.08 1.00 15.82
C LEU A 40 2.31 -0.48 16.11
N ASP A 41 2.37 -0.89 17.37
CA ASP A 41 2.47 -2.29 17.80
C ASP A 41 1.25 -3.13 17.37
N LEU A 42 0.07 -2.52 17.28
CA LEU A 42 -1.15 -3.16 16.81
C LEU A 42 -1.27 -3.10 15.28
N ILE A 43 -0.97 -1.93 14.69
CA ILE A 43 -1.13 -1.70 13.24
C ILE A 43 -0.06 -2.46 12.45
N CYS A 44 1.17 -2.58 12.97
CA CYS A 44 2.26 -3.30 12.31
C CYS A 44 2.20 -4.82 12.51
N LYS A 45 1.12 -5.38 13.06
CA LYS A 45 0.97 -6.83 13.17
C LYS A 45 1.05 -7.48 11.79
N LYS A 46 1.92 -8.49 11.66
CA LYS A 46 2.20 -9.19 10.40
C LYS A 46 0.94 -9.68 9.67
N VAL A 47 -0.05 -10.16 10.43
CA VAL A 47 -1.33 -10.61 9.87
C VAL A 47 -2.08 -9.46 9.20
N PHE A 48 -2.20 -8.32 9.88
CA PHE A 48 -2.88 -7.15 9.33
C PHE A 48 -2.15 -6.59 8.11
N LEU A 49 -0.83 -6.45 8.17
CA LEU A 49 -0.04 -5.96 7.03
C LEU A 49 -0.19 -6.81 5.76
N LYS A 50 -0.35 -8.14 5.91
CA LYS A 50 -0.62 -9.03 4.77
C LYS A 50 -1.98 -8.78 4.14
N TYR A 51 -3.01 -8.51 4.94
CA TYR A 51 -4.35 -8.17 4.45
C TYR A 51 -4.38 -6.77 3.85
N LEU A 52 -3.62 -5.83 4.41
CA LEU A 52 -3.55 -4.45 3.93
C LEU A 52 -3.10 -4.36 2.46
N CYS A 53 -2.27 -5.29 1.98
CA CYS A 53 -1.89 -5.40 0.57
C CYS A 53 -3.06 -5.77 -0.35
N ASP A 54 -4.03 -6.55 0.15
CA ASP A 54 -5.21 -6.96 -0.63
C ASP A 54 -6.28 -5.85 -0.63
N MET A 55 -6.08 -4.82 0.20
CA MET A 55 -6.93 -3.63 0.33
C MET A 55 -6.49 -2.47 -0.55
N TRP A 56 -5.55 -2.70 -1.47
CA TRP A 56 -5.18 -1.70 -2.48
C TRP A 56 -6.32 -1.57 -3.47
N GLY A 57 -6.69 -0.32 -3.79
CA GLY A 57 -7.85 0.06 -4.63
C GLY A 57 -8.37 -1.08 -5.50
N GLY A 58 -9.40 -1.77 -5.01
CA GLY A 58 -10.06 -2.84 -5.75
C GLY A 58 -10.88 -2.28 -6.91
N LEU A 59 -11.40 -3.17 -7.78
CA LEU A 59 -12.25 -2.83 -8.94
C LEU A 59 -13.37 -1.82 -8.63
N ILE A 60 -13.93 -1.86 -7.41
CA ILE A 60 -15.03 -0.98 -6.96
C ILE A 60 -14.53 0.36 -6.41
N ASN A 61 -13.26 0.45 -5.99
CA ASN A 61 -12.71 1.60 -5.26
C ASN A 61 -11.37 2.06 -5.85
N HIS A 62 -11.39 2.30 -7.15
CA HIS A 62 -10.27 2.78 -7.96
C HIS A 62 -9.75 4.16 -7.51
N THR A 63 -10.53 4.92 -6.75
CA THR A 63 -10.16 6.27 -6.27
C THR A 63 -9.44 6.29 -4.93
N SER A 64 -9.38 5.17 -4.19
CA SER A 64 -8.85 5.17 -2.83
C SER A 64 -7.49 4.48 -2.70
N PRO A 65 -6.42 5.21 -2.39
CA PRO A 65 -5.12 4.63 -2.06
C PRO A 65 -5.09 4.01 -0.66
N ALA A 66 -6.23 3.86 0.03
CA ALA A 66 -6.24 3.78 1.49
C ALA A 66 -5.28 2.73 2.09
N GLY A 67 -5.16 1.56 1.44
CA GLY A 67 -4.20 0.52 1.86
C GLY A 67 -2.74 0.94 1.69
N VAL A 68 -2.34 1.38 0.49
CA VAL A 68 -0.95 1.80 0.23
C VAL A 68 -0.60 3.11 0.95
N GLY A 69 -1.57 4.00 1.14
CA GLY A 69 -1.42 5.23 1.92
C GLY A 69 -1.07 4.94 3.38
N LEU A 70 -1.69 3.93 3.99
CA LEU A 70 -1.33 3.48 5.33
C LEU A 70 0.07 2.87 5.37
N VAL A 71 0.42 2.02 4.39
CA VAL A 71 1.79 1.47 4.27
C VAL A 71 2.83 2.59 4.21
N ARG A 72 2.58 3.64 3.41
CA ARG A 72 3.46 4.82 3.34
C ARG A 72 3.63 5.48 4.70
N ILE A 73 2.55 5.69 5.44
CA ILE A 73 2.61 6.32 6.77
C ILE A 73 3.45 5.48 7.72
N LEU A 74 3.26 4.16 7.72
CA LEU A 74 4.03 3.25 8.57
C LEU A 74 5.53 3.29 8.26
N CYS A 75 5.91 3.43 6.98
CA CYS A 75 7.31 3.54 6.56
C CYS A 75 8.06 4.77 7.12
N TYR A 76 7.37 5.80 7.64
CA TYR A 76 8.06 6.90 8.32
C TYR A 76 8.65 6.48 9.68
N SER A 77 8.03 5.51 10.35
CA SER A 77 8.51 4.99 11.62
C SER A 77 9.52 3.84 11.43
N LYS A 78 10.54 3.74 12.31
CA LYS A 78 11.50 2.61 12.28
C LYS A 78 10.79 1.27 12.52
N VAL A 79 9.81 1.25 13.42
CA VAL A 79 9.02 0.05 13.73
C VAL A 79 8.23 -0.41 12.51
N GLY A 80 7.59 0.51 11.79
CA GLY A 80 6.84 0.19 10.58
C GLY A 80 7.74 -0.33 9.47
N ARG A 81 8.88 0.33 9.20
CA ARG A 81 9.85 -0.14 8.19
C ARG A 81 10.32 -1.56 8.45
N LYS A 82 10.78 -1.85 9.67
CA LYS A 82 11.21 -3.20 10.05
C LYS A 82 10.12 -4.24 9.82
N ASN A 83 8.90 -4.00 10.32
CA ASN A 83 7.79 -4.95 10.18
C ASN A 83 7.34 -5.15 8.72
N ILE A 84 7.42 -4.10 7.89
CA ILE A 84 7.10 -4.18 6.46
C ILE A 84 8.20 -4.91 5.69
N ALA A 85 9.47 -4.58 5.93
CA ALA A 85 10.62 -5.20 5.28
C ALA A 85 10.64 -6.72 5.52
N GLU A 86 10.39 -7.16 6.76
CA GLU A 86 10.31 -8.58 7.14
C GLU A 86 9.17 -9.37 6.45
N LEU A 87 8.30 -8.73 5.66
CA LEU A 87 7.17 -9.36 4.99
C LEU A 87 7.33 -9.37 3.47
N PRO A 88 7.81 -10.48 2.87
CA PRO A 88 7.93 -10.63 1.41
C PRO A 88 6.62 -10.36 0.68
N LYS A 89 5.48 -10.75 1.30
CA LYS A 89 4.14 -10.17 1.14
C LYS A 89 4.15 -8.75 0.56
N VAL A 90 4.41 -7.84 1.48
CA VAL A 90 4.24 -6.40 1.31
C VAL A 90 5.29 -5.86 0.36
N VAL A 91 6.55 -6.29 0.49
CA VAL A 91 7.66 -5.83 -0.35
C VAL A 91 7.43 -6.18 -1.82
N ASN A 92 7.04 -7.42 -2.15
CA ASN A 92 6.74 -7.81 -3.54
C ASN A 92 5.56 -7.01 -4.09
N THR A 93 4.53 -6.80 -3.27
CA THR A 93 3.36 -6.04 -3.72
C THR A 93 3.78 -4.60 -4.02
N LEU A 94 4.64 -3.99 -3.19
CA LEU A 94 5.16 -2.62 -3.41
C LEU A 94 6.05 -2.54 -4.65
N GLY A 95 6.87 -3.57 -4.89
CA GLY A 95 7.66 -3.71 -6.12
C GLY A 95 6.78 -3.80 -7.36
N ASN A 96 5.69 -4.57 -7.31
CA ASN A 96 4.72 -4.62 -8.40
C ASN A 96 4.04 -3.27 -8.63
N LEU A 97 3.61 -2.58 -7.56
CA LEU A 97 3.03 -1.25 -7.66
C LEU A 97 4.02 -0.23 -8.23
N SER A 98 5.29 -0.26 -7.84
CA SER A 98 6.32 0.64 -8.40
C SER A 98 6.56 0.44 -9.89
N ARG A 99 6.20 -0.73 -10.44
CA ARG A 99 6.33 -1.08 -11.85
C ARG A 99 5.03 -0.98 -12.64
N SER A 100 3.91 -0.67 -11.97
CA SER A 100 2.62 -0.55 -12.64
C SER A 100 2.43 0.85 -13.25
N SER A 101 1.38 1.01 -14.05
CA SER A 101 0.94 2.31 -14.58
C SER A 101 -0.22 2.90 -13.75
N ASP A 102 -0.39 2.44 -12.51
CA ASP A 102 -1.43 2.96 -11.62
C ASP A 102 -1.07 4.36 -11.11
N ASP A 103 -2.07 5.19 -10.80
CA ASP A 103 -1.89 6.53 -10.21
C ASP A 103 -1.07 6.50 -8.90
N TRP A 104 -0.99 5.34 -8.26
CA TRP A 104 -0.29 5.11 -7.00
C TRP A 104 1.14 4.57 -7.17
N GLN A 105 1.65 4.43 -8.39
CA GLN A 105 3.01 3.94 -8.67
C GLN A 105 4.07 4.68 -7.85
N TYR A 106 3.98 6.01 -7.79
CA TYR A 106 4.92 6.86 -7.06
C TYR A 106 4.93 6.55 -5.55
N ILE A 107 3.80 6.13 -4.97
CA ILE A 107 3.74 5.73 -3.56
C ILE A 107 4.50 4.42 -3.36
N GLY A 108 4.36 3.45 -4.27
CA GLY A 108 5.14 2.20 -4.24
C GLY A 108 6.64 2.48 -4.27
N ILE A 109 7.07 3.32 -5.21
CA ILE A 109 8.45 3.82 -5.34
C ILE A 109 8.94 4.44 -4.03
N TYR A 110 8.17 5.37 -3.48
CA TYR A 110 8.54 6.11 -2.28
C TYR A 110 8.64 5.20 -1.05
N CYS A 111 7.73 4.23 -0.91
CA CYS A 111 7.78 3.26 0.18
C CYS A 111 9.06 2.41 0.11
N LEU A 112 9.41 1.91 -1.08
CA LEU A 112 10.64 1.12 -1.26
C LEU A 112 11.88 1.95 -0.90
N LEU A 113 11.95 3.22 -1.32
CA LEU A 113 13.03 4.13 -0.93
C LEU A 113 13.11 4.34 0.58
N LEU A 114 11.97 4.50 1.25
CA LEU A 114 11.95 4.62 2.72
C LEU A 114 12.45 3.36 3.41
N LEU A 115 12.10 2.17 2.91
CA LEU A 115 12.58 0.90 3.46
C LEU A 115 14.11 0.74 3.33
N LEU A 116 14.72 1.32 2.29
CA LEU A 116 16.17 1.31 2.09
C LEU A 116 16.92 2.30 2.99
N LYS A 117 16.23 3.12 3.78
CA LYS A 117 16.87 4.11 4.64
C LYS A 117 17.72 3.49 5.77
N ASP A 118 17.34 2.29 6.24
CA ASP A 118 18.02 1.61 7.33
C ASP A 118 18.80 0.39 6.80
N PRO A 119 20.15 0.37 6.89
CA PRO A 119 20.98 -0.73 6.39
C PRO A 119 20.65 -2.11 6.98
N ASP A 120 20.20 -2.14 8.24
CA ASP A 120 19.82 -3.38 8.93
C ASP A 120 18.65 -4.11 8.25
N ASP A 121 17.81 -3.36 7.53
CA ASP A 121 16.60 -3.87 6.87
C ASP A 121 16.88 -4.33 5.42
N TRP A 122 18.07 -4.04 4.86
CA TRP A 122 18.42 -4.34 3.47
C TRP A 122 18.38 -5.82 3.14
N GLN A 123 18.75 -6.68 4.10
CA GLN A 123 18.71 -8.15 3.96
C GLN A 123 17.31 -8.68 3.57
N TYR A 124 16.24 -7.94 3.94
CA TYR A 124 14.87 -8.35 3.61
C TYR A 124 14.40 -7.81 2.25
N ILE A 125 15.07 -6.80 1.72
CA ILE A 125 14.70 -6.06 0.50
C ILE A 125 15.66 -6.42 -0.66
N GLU A 126 16.76 -7.13 -0.39
CA GLU A 126 17.80 -7.53 -1.34
C GLU A 126 17.25 -8.24 -2.60
N ILE A 127 16.22 -9.08 -2.44
CA ILE A 127 15.56 -9.76 -3.56
C ILE A 127 14.88 -8.75 -4.49
N GLU A 128 14.21 -7.73 -3.94
CA GLU A 128 13.54 -6.72 -4.74
C GLU A 128 14.53 -5.68 -5.27
N LEU A 129 15.62 -5.38 -4.55
CA LEU A 129 16.76 -4.62 -5.06
C LEU A 129 17.41 -5.29 -6.28
N THR A 130 17.57 -6.61 -6.25
CA THR A 130 18.08 -7.39 -7.39
C THR A 130 17.10 -7.41 -8.57
N ARG A 131 15.79 -7.27 -8.32
CA ARG A 131 14.79 -7.10 -9.39
C ARG A 131 14.71 -5.66 -9.90
N LEU A 132 15.02 -4.69 -9.04
CA LEU A 132 15.16 -3.27 -9.36
C LEU A 132 16.52 -2.94 -9.98
N SER A 133 17.46 -3.89 -10.05
CA SER A 133 18.86 -3.70 -10.49
C SER A 133 19.03 -3.37 -11.97
N ASN A 134 17.95 -3.10 -12.70
CA ASN A 134 18.05 -2.07 -13.71
C ASN A 134 18.29 -0.75 -12.98
N LEU A 135 19.54 -0.46 -12.65
CA LEU A 135 20.01 0.81 -12.04
C LEU A 135 19.39 2.03 -12.76
N PHE A 136 19.09 1.87 -14.05
CA PHE A 136 18.35 2.78 -14.91
C PHE A 136 16.91 3.08 -14.45
N CYS A 137 16.15 2.09 -13.96
CA CYS A 137 14.81 2.28 -13.40
C CYS A 137 14.83 3.01 -12.06
N VAL A 138 15.81 2.71 -11.19
CA VAL A 138 15.99 3.45 -9.93
C VAL A 138 16.43 4.89 -10.20
N PHE A 139 17.35 5.11 -11.14
CA PHE A 139 17.76 6.46 -11.56
C PHE A 139 16.60 7.23 -12.24
N LYS A 140 15.80 6.56 -13.08
CA LYS A 140 14.63 7.18 -13.75
C LYS A 140 13.46 7.37 -12.78
N MET A 141 13.31 6.54 -11.75
CA MET A 141 12.39 6.75 -10.62
C MET A 141 12.81 7.97 -9.80
N ILE A 142 14.08 8.05 -9.42
CA ILE A 142 14.60 9.16 -8.60
C ILE A 142 14.54 10.48 -9.40
N ASN A 143 14.97 10.50 -10.67
CA ASN A 143 14.92 11.71 -11.50
C ASN A 143 13.50 12.05 -11.99
N GLY A 144 12.65 11.06 -12.25
CA GLY A 144 11.26 11.27 -12.66
C GLY A 144 10.38 11.84 -11.53
N VAL A 145 10.61 11.41 -10.29
CA VAL A 145 9.97 12.01 -9.11
C VAL A 145 10.49 13.42 -8.86
N LEU A 146 11.78 13.70 -9.11
CA LEU A 146 12.35 15.05 -9.02
C LEU A 146 11.71 16.00 -10.03
N CYS A 147 11.47 15.56 -11.28
CA CYS A 147 10.78 16.34 -12.31
C CYS A 147 9.27 16.54 -12.08
N MET A 148 8.62 15.77 -11.20
CA MET A 148 7.20 15.97 -10.84
C MET A 148 7.01 16.87 -9.61
N MET A 149 8.10 17.34 -8.99
CA MET A 149 8.11 18.22 -7.83
C MET A 149 8.58 19.65 -8.15
N GLU A 150 8.77 19.97 -9.44
CA GLU A 150 9.01 21.31 -10.00
C GLU A 150 7.80 21.77 -10.81
#